data_AF-A0A351AR11-F1
#
_entry.id   AF-A0A351AR11-F1
#
_cell.length_a   1.000
_cell.length_b   1.000
_cell.length_c   1.000
_cell.angle_alpha   90.00
_cell.angle_beta   90.00
_cell.angle_gamma   90.00
#
_symmetry.space_group_name_H-M   'P 1'
#
loop_
_entity.id
_entity.type
_entity.pdbx_description
1 polymer ?
#
loop_
_entity_poly.entity_id
_entity_poly.type
_entity_poly.pdbx_seq_one_letter_code
_entity_poly.pdbx_strand_id
1 'polypeptide(L)'
;AWYIFNCLGFYPFCPGADEYYIGSPCVKGLKVRLSDGGTLEMTTEGWSKDAVYVKAAYLNGKRLDSPVVRYSEIKDGAKLHFVMSKKPVKNGFRLPAGH
;
A
#
# COMPACT_ATOMS: atom_id res chain seq x y z
N ALA A 1 10.61 0.02 -0.58
CA ALA A 1 9.55 -0.98 -0.36
C ALA A 1 8.85 -1.37 -1.69
N TRP A 2 9.61 -1.74 -2.73
CA TRP A 2 9.29 -1.47 -4.15
C TRP A 2 8.04 -2.17 -4.76
N TYR A 3 7.48 -3.18 -4.09
CA TYR A 3 6.18 -3.80 -4.41
C TYR A 3 5.57 -4.42 -3.11
N ILE A 4 5.80 -3.78 -1.96
CA ILE A 4 5.94 -4.43 -0.64
C ILE A 4 7.10 -5.46 -0.68
N PHE A 5 8.32 -4.98 -0.89
CA PHE A 5 9.56 -5.80 -0.94
C PHE A 5 9.48 -7.02 -1.90
N ASN A 6 8.72 -6.90 -3.01
CA ASN A 6 8.37 -7.96 -4.00
C ASN A 6 7.60 -9.18 -3.44
N CYS A 7 6.97 -9.07 -2.27
CA CYS A 7 6.40 -10.16 -1.45
C CYS A 7 7.35 -10.82 -0.42
N LEU A 8 8.50 -10.22 0.00
CA LEU A 8 9.21 -10.37 1.31
C LEU A 8 10.78 -10.42 1.31
N GLY A 9 11.53 -9.91 0.31
CA GLY A 9 13.00 -10.11 0.25
C GLY A 9 13.89 -8.87 0.37
N PHE A 10 13.87 -8.12 1.48
CA PHE A 10 14.81 -7.06 1.96
C PHE A 10 15.63 -6.21 0.95
N TYR A 11 15.51 -4.86 1.04
CA TYR A 11 16.65 -3.90 1.02
C TYR A 11 16.24 -2.40 1.24
N PRO A 12 16.97 -1.61 2.05
CA PRO A 12 16.77 -0.15 2.19
C PRO A 12 17.41 0.61 1.02
N PHE A 13 16.62 1.04 0.04
CA PHE A 13 17.14 1.68 -1.18
C PHE A 13 17.49 3.18 -1.03
N CYS A 14 17.21 3.81 0.11
CA CYS A 14 17.80 5.10 0.48
C CYS A 14 17.35 5.43 1.91
N PRO A 15 18.25 5.51 2.92
CA PRO A 15 17.91 6.17 4.17
C PRO A 15 17.71 7.66 3.87
N GLY A 16 16.45 8.13 3.86
CA GLY A 16 16.13 9.56 3.73
C GLY A 16 14.99 9.93 2.77
N ALA A 17 14.44 8.98 2.00
CA ALA A 17 13.23 9.26 1.23
C ALA A 17 11.99 9.04 2.11
N ASP A 18 11.30 10.13 2.46
CA ASP A 18 10.11 10.12 3.32
C ASP A 18 8.86 9.54 2.64
N GLU A 19 8.92 9.13 1.37
CA GLU A 19 7.77 8.68 0.58
C GLU A 19 7.88 7.22 0.12
N TYR A 20 6.79 6.48 0.32
CA TYR A 20 6.62 5.10 -0.12
C TYR A 20 5.47 5.00 -1.13
N TYR A 21 5.77 4.42 -2.29
CA TYR A 21 4.76 4.14 -3.31
C TYR A 21 4.08 2.79 -3.06
N ILE A 22 2.77 2.78 -3.27
CA ILE A 22 1.89 1.65 -3.03
C ILE A 22 1.38 1.09 -4.36
N GLY A 23 1.60 -0.21 -4.57
CA GLY A 23 1.15 -0.96 -5.73
C GLY A 23 -0.10 -1.83 -5.48
N SER A 24 -0.38 -2.75 -6.40
CA SER A 24 -1.44 -3.75 -6.24
C SER A 24 -0.94 -4.95 -5.42
N PRO A 25 -1.67 -5.38 -4.37
CA PRO A 25 -1.26 -6.51 -3.55
C PRO A 25 -1.51 -7.87 -4.25
N CYS A 26 -0.47 -8.72 -4.27
CA CYS A 26 -0.57 -10.09 -4.80
C CYS A 26 -1.08 -11.13 -3.80
N VAL A 27 -1.44 -10.72 -2.58
CA VAL A 27 -1.88 -11.62 -1.50
C VAL A 27 -3.07 -11.03 -0.74
N LYS A 28 -3.85 -11.90 -0.06
CA LYS A 28 -5.00 -11.48 0.74
C LYS A 28 -4.65 -10.55 1.91
N GLY A 29 -3.46 -10.72 2.47
CA GLY A 29 -2.99 -9.99 3.63
C GLY A 29 -1.51 -10.27 3.89
N LEU A 30 -0.82 -9.32 4.52
CA LEU A 30 0.55 -9.49 5.00
C LEU A 30 0.81 -8.57 6.19
N LYS A 31 1.79 -8.94 7.02
CA LYS A 31 2.28 -8.11 8.12
C LYS A 31 3.78 -7.92 7.94
N VAL A 32 4.23 -6.67 7.97
CA VAL A 32 5.64 -6.32 7.86
C VAL A 32 6.05 -5.61 9.15
N ARG A 33 7.09 -6.13 9.80
CA ARG A 33 7.71 -5.44 10.93
C ARG A 33 8.75 -4.46 10.38
N LEU A 34 8.60 -3.19 10.73
CA LEU A 34 9.52 -2.12 10.35
C LEU A 34 10.74 -2.13 11.29
N SER A 35 11.84 -1.57 10.80
CA SER A 35 13.11 -1.47 11.54
C SER A 35 12.96 -0.79 12.90
N ASP A 36 12.04 0.17 12.98
CA ASP A 36 11.78 0.99 14.17
C ASP A 36 10.83 0.29 15.17
N GLY A 37 10.46 -0.97 14.90
CA GLY A 37 9.63 -1.79 15.78
C GLY A 37 8.13 -1.74 15.47
N GLY A 38 7.66 -0.74 14.71
CA GLY A 38 6.28 -0.65 14.22
C GLY A 38 5.89 -1.82 13.31
N THR A 39 4.60 -2.12 13.21
CA THR A 39 4.06 -3.15 12.30
C THR A 39 3.13 -2.53 11.28
N LEU A 40 3.43 -2.73 10.00
CA LEU A 40 2.53 -2.43 8.89
C LEU A 40 1.69 -3.66 8.58
N GLU A 41 0.40 -3.60 8.86
CA GLU A 41 -0.57 -4.64 8.55
C GLU A 41 -1.32 -4.28 7.27
N MET A 42 -1.19 -5.12 6.25
CA MET A 42 -1.85 -4.95 4.97
C MET A 42 -2.97 -5.98 4.82
N THR A 43 -4.16 -5.54 4.44
CA THR A 43 -5.34 -6.39 4.22
C THR A 43 -5.99 -6.05 2.90
N THR A 44 -6.73 -7.01 2.33
CA THR A 44 -7.48 -6.80 1.10
C THR A 44 -8.93 -7.24 1.25
N GLU A 45 -9.84 -6.53 0.60
CA GLU A 45 -11.24 -6.89 0.42
C GLU A 45 -11.48 -7.25 -1.05
N GLY A 46 -12.21 -8.33 -1.31
CA GLY A 46 -12.55 -8.76 -2.68
C GLY A 46 -11.37 -9.33 -3.49
N TRP A 47 -10.24 -9.62 -2.84
CA TRP A 47 -9.09 -10.24 -3.50
C TRP A 47 -9.41 -11.65 -4.01
N SER A 48 -9.07 -11.88 -5.27
CA SER A 48 -9.10 -13.18 -5.94
C SER A 48 -8.04 -13.16 -7.05
N LYS A 49 -7.71 -14.33 -7.61
CA LYS A 49 -6.75 -14.41 -8.74
C LYS A 49 -7.16 -13.55 -9.93
N ASP A 50 -8.46 -13.27 -10.08
CA ASP A 50 -9.00 -12.42 -11.16
C ASP A 50 -9.17 -10.94 -10.74
N ALA A 51 -9.09 -10.62 -9.45
CA ALA A 51 -9.29 -9.27 -8.91
C ALA A 51 -7.95 -8.60 -8.59
N VAL A 52 -7.26 -8.17 -9.64
CA VAL A 52 -5.90 -7.62 -9.59
C VAL A 52 -5.84 -6.09 -9.57
N TYR A 53 -6.98 -5.39 -9.73
CA TYR A 53 -7.02 -3.93 -9.79
C TYR A 53 -7.39 -3.32 -8.44
N VAL A 54 -6.70 -2.26 -8.02
CA VAL A 54 -7.06 -1.51 -6.81
C VAL A 54 -8.21 -0.54 -7.13
N LYS A 55 -9.33 -0.70 -6.43
CA LYS A 55 -10.50 0.20 -6.49
C LYS A 55 -10.40 1.33 -5.48
N ALA A 56 -9.83 1.07 -4.31
CA ALA A 56 -9.57 2.04 -3.26
C ALA A 56 -8.48 1.52 -2.31
N ALA A 57 -7.79 2.42 -1.64
CA ALA A 57 -6.88 2.09 -0.55
C ALA A 57 -7.13 3.02 0.65
N TYR A 58 -6.88 2.49 1.84
CA TYR A 58 -7.06 3.20 3.10
C TYR A 58 -5.85 3.00 4.00
N LEU A 59 -5.34 4.09 4.56
CA LEU A 59 -4.30 4.07 5.59
C LEU A 59 -4.91 4.46 6.93
N ASN A 60 -4.84 3.58 7.92
CA ASN A 60 -5.44 3.77 9.25
C ASN A 60 -6.92 4.20 9.17
N GLY A 61 -7.66 3.63 8.21
CA GLY A 61 -9.06 3.95 7.95
C GLY A 61 -9.31 5.22 7.11
N LYS A 62 -8.28 6.03 6.83
CA LYS A 62 -8.39 7.20 5.96
C LYS A 62 -8.16 6.82 4.51
N ARG A 63 -9.08 7.22 3.62
CA ARG A 63 -8.94 6.95 2.18
C ARG A 63 -7.70 7.67 1.64
N LEU A 64 -6.91 6.93 0.86
CA LEU A 64 -5.77 7.48 0.15
C LEU A 64 -6.21 8.09 -1.18
N ASP A 65 -5.82 9.34 -1.41
CA ASP A 65 -6.02 10.02 -2.69
C ASP A 65 -4.86 9.73 -3.65
N SER A 66 -3.63 9.58 -3.14
CA SER A 66 -2.46 9.18 -3.94
C SER A 66 -1.99 7.76 -3.58
N PRO A 67 -1.26 7.08 -4.46
CA PRO A 67 -0.58 5.83 -4.13
C PRO A 67 0.70 6.07 -3.31
N VAL A 68 0.79 7.18 -2.57
CA VAL A 68 1.99 7.58 -1.82
C VAL A 68 1.65 7.67 -0.34
N VAL A 69 2.47 7.06 0.50
CA VAL A 69 2.37 7.12 1.96
C VAL A 69 3.71 7.50 2.54
N ARG A 70 3.72 8.37 3.55
CA ARG A 70 4.96 8.84 4.15
C ARG A 70 5.48 7.93 5.24
N TYR A 71 6.79 7.93 5.46
CA TYR A 71 7.42 7.17 6.53
C TYR A 71 6.82 7.50 7.90
N SER A 72 6.66 8.80 8.16
CA SER A 72 6.08 9.33 9.39
C SER A 72 4.66 8.83 9.67
N GLU A 73 3.93 8.39 8.64
CA GLU A 73 2.55 7.88 8.76
C GLU A 73 2.50 6.38 9.08
N ILE A 74 3.63 5.66 8.94
CA ILE A 74 3.70 4.20 9.12
C ILE A 74 4.72 3.74 10.15
N LYS A 75 5.72 4.55 10.51
CA LYS A 75 6.86 4.17 11.37
C LYS A 75 6.44 3.58 12.72
N ASP A 76 5.37 4.11 13.32
CA ASP A 76 4.85 3.68 14.63
C ASP A 76 3.86 2.50 14.51
N GLY A 77 3.67 1.99 13.29
CA GLY A 77 2.69 0.98 12.93
C GLY A 77 1.48 1.57 12.21
N ALA A 78 0.98 0.86 11.21
CA ALA A 78 -0.16 1.30 10.42
C ALA A 78 -0.94 0.12 9.82
N LYS A 79 -2.19 0.39 9.46
CA LYS A 79 -3.09 -0.53 8.76
C LYS A 79 -3.35 -0.02 7.36
N LEU A 80 -2.93 -0.78 6.36
CA LEU A 80 -3.19 -0.51 4.96
C LEU A 80 -4.26 -1.48 4.44
N HIS A 81 -5.38 -0.96 3.99
CA HIS A 81 -6.50 -1.76 3.53
C HIS A 81 -6.80 -1.46 2.06
N PHE A 82 -6.82 -2.48 1.21
CA PHE A 82 -7.15 -2.35 -0.21
C PHE A 82 -8.50 -2.96 -0.53
N VAL A 83 -9.25 -2.27 -1.39
CA VAL A 83 -10.44 -2.82 -2.03
C VAL A 83 -10.07 -3.20 -3.45
N MET A 84 -10.20 -4.48 -3.79
CA MET A 84 -9.80 -5.03 -5.08
C MET A 84 -10.98 -5.08 -6.07
N SER A 85 -10.68 -5.09 -7.36
CA SER A 85 -11.64 -5.14 -8.46
C SER A 85 -11.13 -6.04 -9.59
N LYS A 86 -12.06 -6.74 -10.26
CA LYS A 86 -11.78 -7.53 -11.47
C LYS A 86 -11.64 -6.69 -12.73
N LYS A 87 -12.19 -5.47 -12.72
CA LYS A 87 -12.12 -4.54 -13.85
C LYS A 87 -11.23 -3.35 -13.49
N PRO A 88 -10.48 -2.78 -14.46
CA PRO A 88 -9.76 -1.54 -14.27
C PRO A 88 -10.70 -0.45 -13.74
N VAL A 89 -10.31 0.22 -12.67
CA VAL A 89 -11.05 1.35 -12.11
C VAL A 89 -10.31 2.62 -12.49
N LYS A 90 -10.95 3.46 -13.31
CA LYS A 90 -10.48 4.85 -13.50
C LYS A 90 -10.67 5.55 -12.15
N ASN A 91 -9.59 6.07 -11.56
CA ASN A 91 -9.55 6.72 -10.23
C ASN A 91 -9.56 5.79 -9.01
N GLY A 92 -8.93 4.61 -9.10
CA GLY A 92 -8.68 3.77 -7.91
C GLY A 92 -7.92 4.49 -6.79
N PHE A 93 -7.11 5.47 -7.20
CA PHE A 93 -6.57 6.54 -6.38
C PHE A 93 -6.99 7.85 -7.05
N ARG A 94 -7.36 8.86 -6.27
CA ARG A 94 -7.66 10.20 -6.79
C ARG A 94 -6.32 10.88 -7.14
N LEU A 95 -5.74 10.49 -8.28
CA LEU A 95 -4.57 11.18 -8.82
C LEU A 95 -4.83 12.68 -8.79
N PRO A 96 -3.92 13.50 -8.24
CA PRO A 96 -4.12 14.94 -8.28
C PRO A 96 -4.31 15.34 -9.74
N ALA A 97 -5.40 16.03 -10.02
CA ALA A 97 -5.60 16.64 -11.32
C ALA A 97 -4.54 17.73 -11.48
N GLY A 98 -3.63 17.55 -12.43
CA GLY A 98 -2.66 18.57 -12.86
C GLY A 98 -1.22 18.08 -12.82
N HIS A 99 -0.64 17.87 -13.99
CA HIS A 99 0.12 18.89 -14.73
C HIS A 99 0.03 18.62 -16.23
#